data_AF-A0A645H9G8-F1
#
_entry.id   AF-A0A645H9G8-F1
#
_cell.length_a   1.000
_cell.length_b   1.000
_cell.length_c   1.000
_cell.angle_alpha   90.00
_cell.angle_beta   90.00
_cell.angle_gamma   90.00
#
_symmetry.space_group_name_H-M   'P 1'
#
loop_
_entity.id
_entity.type
_entity.pdbx_description
1 polymer ?
#
loop_
_entity_poly.entity_id
_entity_poly.type
_entity_poly.pdbx_seq_one_letter_code
_entity_poly.pdbx_strand_id
1 'polypeptide(L)'
;MEEEIFGPILTIYVYDDDKYIETLNLCDETSPYALTGAVFATDRDAINKAESILRYAAGNFYINDKTTAASIGLQPFGGARASGTNDKAGSKLNLIRWCSPRTVKENLLPPHDFKYPYMLEE
;
A
#
# COMPACT_ATOMS: atom_id res chain seq x y z
N MET A 1 2.58 1.47 23.08
CA MET A 1 2.41 0.16 22.40
C MET A 1 3.10 0.25 21.04
N GLU A 2 4.41 0.45 21.02
CA GLU A 2 5.09 1.01 19.82
C GLU A 2 6.25 0.14 19.31
N GLU A 3 6.89 -0.60 20.20
CA GLU A 3 8.07 -1.40 19.87
C GLU A 3 7.70 -2.78 19.33
N GLU A 4 8.44 -3.23 18.31
CA GLU A 4 8.32 -4.58 17.76
C GLU A 4 9.10 -5.57 18.65
N ILE A 5 8.36 -6.50 19.30
CA ILE A 5 8.93 -7.42 20.29
C ILE A 5 9.36 -8.77 19.66
N PHE A 6 8.74 -9.18 18.56
CA PHE A 6 9.02 -10.44 17.84
C PHE A 6 8.94 -11.73 18.71
N GLY A 7 8.00 -11.74 19.67
CA GLY A 7 7.71 -12.88 20.54
C GLY A 7 6.20 -13.07 20.76
N PRO A 8 5.78 -14.12 21.48
CA PRO A 8 4.36 -14.44 21.71
C PRO A 8 3.73 -13.54 22.79
N ILE A 9 3.82 -12.22 22.62
CA ILE A 9 3.34 -11.20 23.56
C ILE A 9 2.24 -10.40 22.86
N LEU A 10 1.06 -10.34 23.50
CA LEU A 10 -0.09 -9.58 23.03
C LEU A 10 -0.46 -8.53 24.09
N THR A 11 -0.54 -7.27 23.66
CA THR A 11 -1.02 -6.16 24.48
C THR A 11 -2.45 -5.81 24.10
N ILE A 12 -3.32 -5.59 25.08
CA ILE A 12 -4.72 -5.22 24.89
C ILE A 12 -4.94 -3.82 25.44
N TYR A 13 -5.60 -2.96 24.67
CA TYR A 13 -6.08 -1.65 25.09
C TYR A 13 -7.61 -1.62 24.93
N VAL A 14 -8.31 -1.26 26.01
CA VAL A 14 -9.76 -1.16 26.04
C VAL A 14 -10.14 0.31 25.93
N TYR A 15 -11.11 0.62 25.07
CA TYR A 15 -11.64 1.97 24.85
C TYR A 15 -13.17 1.97 25.02
N ASP A 16 -13.75 3.14 25.27
CA ASP A 16 -15.20 3.32 25.37
C ASP A 16 -15.84 3.30 23.97
N ASP A 17 -16.99 2.63 23.80
CA ASP A 17 -17.63 2.45 22.48
C ASP A 17 -17.87 3.76 21.70
N ASP A 18 -18.18 4.85 22.41
CA ASP A 18 -18.42 6.17 21.84
C ASP A 18 -17.13 6.87 21.34
N LYS A 19 -15.95 6.36 21.70
CA LYS A 19 -14.62 6.83 21.27
C LYS A 19 -14.04 6.03 20.12
N TYR A 20 -14.85 5.30 19.35
CA TYR A 20 -14.38 4.51 18.21
C TYR A 20 -13.50 5.31 17.24
N ILE A 21 -13.93 6.52 16.86
CA ILE A 21 -13.19 7.35 15.89
C ILE A 21 -11.87 7.87 16.47
N GLU A 22 -11.89 8.31 17.72
CA GLU A 22 -10.68 8.72 18.44
C GLU A 22 -9.67 7.56 18.52
N THR A 23 -10.16 6.35 18.80
CA THR A 23 -9.32 5.16 18.91
C THR A 23 -8.73 4.73 17.57
N LEU A 24 -9.47 4.91 16.46
CA LEU A 24 -8.92 4.68 15.12
C LEU A 24 -7.77 5.65 14.81
N ASN A 25 -7.90 6.93 15.18
CA ASN A 25 -6.81 7.89 15.02
C ASN A 25 -5.61 7.51 15.91
N LEU A 26 -5.87 7.07 17.14
CA LEU A 26 -4.82 6.56 18.03
C LEU A 26 -4.06 5.38 17.39
N CYS A 27 -4.77 4.43 16.76
CA CYS A 27 -4.14 3.33 16.02
C CYS A 27 -3.28 3.81 14.84
N ASP A 28 -3.69 4.88 14.14
CA ASP A 28 -2.94 5.46 13.03
C ASP A 28 -1.66 6.16 13.50
N GLU A 29 -1.71 6.85 14.65
CA GLU A 29 -0.64 7.74 15.12
C GLU A 29 0.37 7.08 16.07
N THR A 30 -0.04 6.03 16.80
CA THR A 30 0.80 5.44 17.86
C THR A 30 2.07 4.79 17.32
N SER A 31 1.98 4.02 16.23
CA SER A 31 3.10 3.22 15.73
C SER A 31 3.81 3.89 14.55
N PRO A 32 5.15 3.90 14.51
CA PRO A 32 5.88 4.33 13.31
C PRO A 32 5.76 3.30 12.16
N TYR A 33 5.26 2.09 12.43
CA TYR A 33 5.12 1.01 11.47
C TYR A 33 3.72 0.99 10.84
N ALA A 34 3.62 0.47 9.61
CA ALA A 34 2.36 0.30 8.89
C ALA A 34 2.37 -0.97 8.01
N LEU A 35 2.71 -2.12 8.59
CA LEU A 35 2.82 -3.37 7.84
C LEU A 35 1.45 -4.02 7.59
N THR A 36 0.77 -4.43 8.67
CA THR A 36 -0.53 -5.10 8.60
C THR A 36 -1.48 -4.58 9.67
N GLY A 37 -2.76 -4.51 9.38
CA GLY A 37 -3.81 -4.13 10.34
C GLY A 37 -5.13 -4.80 9.99
N ALA A 38 -6.01 -4.96 10.96
CA ALA A 38 -7.33 -5.55 10.73
C ALA A 38 -8.41 -4.81 11.49
N VAL A 39 -9.62 -4.79 10.93
CA VAL A 39 -10.85 -4.42 11.61
C VAL A 39 -11.79 -5.62 11.66
N PHE A 40 -12.40 -5.85 12.82
CA PHE A 40 -13.44 -6.86 13.00
C PHE A 40 -14.75 -6.15 13.32
N ALA A 41 -15.68 -6.18 12.37
CA ALA A 41 -16.97 -5.51 12.48
C ALA A 41 -17.97 -6.11 11.47
N THR A 42 -19.26 -6.02 11.80
CA THR A 42 -20.37 -6.36 10.89
C THR A 42 -21.09 -5.12 10.38
N ASP A 43 -21.03 -4.01 11.11
CA ASP A 43 -21.53 -2.70 10.68
C ASP A 43 -20.68 -2.16 9.52
N ARG A 44 -21.33 -1.90 8.39
CA ARG A 44 -20.67 -1.40 7.18
C ARG A 44 -20.14 0.02 7.34
N ASP A 45 -20.83 0.88 8.08
CA ASP A 45 -20.39 2.25 8.30
C ASP A 45 -19.16 2.29 9.20
N ALA A 46 -19.08 1.41 10.20
CA ALA A 46 -17.88 1.24 11.02
C ALA A 46 -16.68 0.77 10.16
N ILE A 47 -16.88 -0.26 9.32
CA ILE A 47 -15.84 -0.76 8.41
C ILE A 47 -15.34 0.35 7.47
N ASN A 48 -16.26 1.10 6.84
CA ASN A 48 -15.91 2.16 5.89
C ASN A 48 -15.12 3.29 6.57
N LYS A 49 -15.51 3.67 7.81
CA LYS A 49 -14.78 4.66 8.61
C LYS A 49 -13.38 4.16 8.95
N ALA A 50 -13.23 2.92 9.40
CA ALA A 50 -11.93 2.31 9.69
C ALA A 50 -11.04 2.24 8.45
N GLU A 51 -11.56 1.77 7.32
CA GLU A 51 -10.80 1.68 6.06
C GLU A 51 -10.32 3.07 5.60
N SER A 52 -11.15 4.10 5.77
CA SER A 52 -10.79 5.46 5.40
C SER A 52 -9.72 6.06 6.32
N ILE A 53 -9.90 5.94 7.64
CA ILE A 53 -9.00 6.53 8.64
C ILE A 53 -7.65 5.78 8.64
N LEU A 54 -7.68 4.44 8.62
CA LEU A 54 -6.50 3.59 8.70
C LEU A 54 -5.84 3.31 7.34
N ARG A 55 -6.23 4.02 6.28
CA ARG A 55 -5.74 3.80 4.90
C ARG A 55 -4.22 3.74 4.80
N TYR A 56 -3.52 4.55 5.60
CA TYR A 56 -2.06 4.62 5.60
C TYR A 56 -1.41 3.95 6.83
N ALA A 57 -2.21 3.39 7.73
CA ALA A 57 -1.77 2.66 8.92
C ALA A 57 -1.39 1.21 8.62
N ALA A 58 -1.79 0.67 7.47
CA ALA A 58 -1.47 -0.69 7.08
C ALA A 58 -1.33 -0.82 5.56
N GLY A 59 -0.21 -1.38 5.09
CA GLY A 59 -0.07 -1.74 3.68
C GLY A 59 -0.89 -2.97 3.30
N ASN A 60 -1.12 -3.90 4.24
CA ASN A 60 -2.04 -5.01 4.11
C ASN A 60 -3.14 -4.88 5.18
N PHE A 61 -4.32 -4.44 4.75
CA PHE A 61 -5.48 -4.23 5.62
C PHE A 61 -6.50 -5.36 5.45
N TYR A 62 -6.98 -5.91 6.56
CA TYR A 62 -7.89 -7.04 6.58
C TYR A 62 -9.22 -6.66 7.24
N ILE A 63 -10.31 -7.23 6.75
CA ILE A 63 -11.65 -7.05 7.34
C ILE A 63 -12.13 -8.45 7.74
N ASN A 64 -12.42 -8.65 9.03
CA ASN A 64 -12.89 -9.90 9.60
C ASN A 64 -11.96 -11.11 9.35
N ASP A 65 -10.65 -10.87 9.29
CA ASP A 65 -9.62 -11.91 9.25
C ASP A 65 -8.37 -11.44 10.04
N LYS A 66 -7.57 -12.41 10.46
CA LYS A 66 -6.28 -12.17 11.12
C LYS A 66 -5.29 -11.46 10.18
N THR A 67 -4.30 -10.79 10.76
CA THR A 67 -3.34 -9.95 10.03
C THR A 67 -2.16 -10.70 9.38
N THR A 68 -2.16 -12.02 9.39
CA THR A 68 -1.01 -12.86 8.99
C THR A 68 -1.32 -13.76 7.80
N ALA A 69 -0.30 -14.43 7.27
CA ALA A 69 -0.41 -15.46 6.22
C ALA A 69 -0.96 -14.96 4.88
N ALA A 70 -0.43 -13.82 4.40
CA ALA A 70 -0.64 -13.38 3.02
C ALA A 70 -0.21 -14.46 2.02
N SER A 71 -1.09 -14.79 1.08
CA SER A 71 -0.86 -15.79 0.05
C SER A 71 -0.36 -15.16 -1.24
N ILE A 72 0.68 -15.77 -1.83
CA ILE A 72 1.30 -15.30 -3.08
C ILE A 72 0.25 -15.23 -4.19
N GLY A 73 0.20 -14.10 -4.90
CA GLY A 73 -0.77 -13.86 -5.98
C GLY A 73 -2.17 -13.45 -5.53
N LEU A 74 -2.50 -13.55 -4.24
CA LEU A 74 -3.79 -13.11 -3.70
C LEU A 74 -3.65 -11.80 -2.91
N GLN A 75 -2.74 -11.75 -1.94
CA GLN A 75 -2.47 -10.55 -1.13
C GLN A 75 -0.99 -10.18 -1.24
N PRO A 76 -0.57 -9.45 -2.29
CA PRO A 76 0.79 -8.91 -2.36
C PRO A 76 1.16 -8.20 -1.05
N PHE A 77 2.32 -8.54 -0.50
CA PHE A 77 2.65 -8.22 0.89
C PHE A 77 3.65 -7.07 0.96
N GLY A 78 3.38 -6.11 1.85
CA GLY A 78 4.29 -5.01 2.15
C GLY A 78 3.59 -3.83 2.81
N GLY A 79 4.35 -3.01 3.52
CA GLY A 79 3.89 -1.80 4.18
C GLY A 79 4.85 -0.64 3.96
N ALA A 80 4.36 0.58 4.20
CA ALA A 80 5.13 1.82 4.13
C ALA A 80 5.55 2.27 5.54
N ARG A 81 5.82 3.58 5.73
CA ARG A 81 6.37 4.15 6.97
C ARG A 81 7.68 3.44 7.35
N ALA A 82 7.91 3.17 8.64
CA ALA A 82 9.08 2.41 9.07
C ALA A 82 9.05 0.93 8.67
N SER A 83 7.99 0.43 8.03
CA SER A 83 7.89 -0.97 7.56
C SER A 83 8.57 -1.24 6.22
N GLY A 84 9.10 -0.21 5.54
CA GLY A 84 9.94 -0.35 4.36
C GLY A 84 9.40 0.34 3.11
N THR A 85 9.87 -0.10 1.94
CA THR A 85 9.64 0.54 0.63
C THR A 85 8.31 0.16 -0.03
N ASN A 86 7.56 -0.78 0.54
CA ASN A 86 6.27 -1.24 0.04
C ASN A 86 6.28 -1.73 -1.43
N ASP A 87 7.34 -2.42 -1.88
CA ASP A 87 7.46 -2.93 -3.25
C ASP A 87 6.52 -4.13 -3.57
N LYS A 88 5.62 -4.49 -2.64
CA LYS A 88 4.60 -5.54 -2.77
C LYS A 88 5.14 -6.87 -3.28
N ALA A 89 5.98 -7.51 -2.46
CA ALA A 89 6.50 -8.86 -2.71
C ALA A 89 5.34 -9.87 -2.94
N GLY A 90 5.58 -10.86 -3.80
CA GLY A 90 4.52 -11.76 -4.28
C GLY A 90 3.68 -11.19 -5.44
N SER A 91 4.10 -10.06 -6.04
CA SER A 91 3.50 -9.49 -7.25
C SER A 91 4.54 -9.08 -8.29
N LYS A 92 4.06 -8.74 -9.50
CA LYS A 92 4.90 -8.19 -10.58
C LYS A 92 5.59 -6.87 -10.22
N LEU A 93 5.06 -6.11 -9.26
CA LEU A 93 5.64 -4.82 -8.86
C LEU A 93 7.04 -5.00 -8.28
N ASN A 94 7.24 -6.04 -7.46
CA ASN A 94 8.54 -6.36 -6.90
C ASN A 94 9.54 -6.75 -7.98
N LEU A 95 9.11 -7.52 -9.00
CA LEU A 95 10.00 -7.93 -10.10
C LEU A 95 10.56 -6.74 -10.89
N ILE A 96 9.75 -5.70 -11.08
CA ILE A 96 10.17 -4.49 -11.82
C ILE A 96 11.32 -3.76 -11.11
N ARG A 97 11.45 -3.86 -9.78
CA ARG A 97 12.56 -3.25 -9.02
C ARG A 97 13.93 -3.78 -9.43
N TRP A 98 13.96 -5.00 -9.98
CA TRP A 98 15.18 -5.69 -10.42
C TRP A 98 15.41 -5.61 -11.93
N CYS A 99 14.57 -4.86 -12.65
CA CYS A 99 14.67 -4.68 -14.09
C CYS A 99 15.08 -3.25 -14.44
N SER A 100 15.91 -3.10 -15.48
CA SER A 100 16.18 -1.80 -16.12
C SER A 100 15.61 -1.86 -17.55
N PRO A 101 14.35 -1.41 -17.75
CA PRO A 101 13.66 -1.58 -19.03
C PRO A 101 14.29 -0.70 -20.13
N ARG A 102 14.43 -1.26 -21.33
CA ARG A 102 14.83 -0.53 -22.55
C ARG A 102 13.71 -0.58 -23.57
N THR A 103 13.37 0.57 -24.15
CA THR A 103 12.49 0.64 -25.32
C THR A 103 13.35 0.81 -26.58
N VAL A 104 12.99 0.08 -27.65
CA VAL A 104 13.66 0.18 -28.96
C VAL A 104 12.60 0.53 -29.99
N LYS A 105 12.87 1.57 -30.78
CA LYS A 105 12.08 1.97 -31.94
C LYS A 105 12.98 1.91 -33.17
N GLU A 106 12.54 1.18 -34.17
CA GLU A 106 13.10 1.24 -35.52
C GLU A 106 12.12 2.00 -36.42
N ASN A 107 12.61 3.01 -37.14
CA ASN A 107 11.83 3.67 -38.18
C ASN A 107 12.40 3.22 -39.54
N LEU A 108 11.65 2.38 -40.26
CA LEU A 108 12.06 1.84 -41.56
C LEU A 108 12.02 2.90 -42.68
N LEU A 109 11.36 4.04 -42.44
CA LEU A 109 11.27 5.18 -43.35
C LEU A 109 11.57 6.47 -42.56
N PRO A 110 12.85 6.73 -42.20
CA PRO A 110 13.22 7.95 -41.50
C PRO A 110 12.96 9.18 -42.39
N PRO A 111 12.55 10.33 -41.81
CA PRO A 111 12.40 11.55 -42.57
C PRO A 111 13.75 11.96 -43.19
N HIS A 112 13.72 12.39 -44.45
CA HIS A 112 14.90 12.89 -45.16
C HIS A 112 15.09 14.41 -45.02
N ASP A 113 14.10 15.11 -44.48
CA ASP A 113 14.13 16.55 -44.19
C ASP A 113 13.62 16.81 -42.76
N PHE A 114 14.17 17.82 -42.11
CA PHE A 114 13.79 18.26 -40.77
C PHE A 114 12.60 19.21 -40.77
N LYS A 115 12.30 19.83 -41.92
CA LYS A 115 11.22 20.80 -42.06
C LYS A 115 9.86 20.13 -41.90
N TYR A 116 8.98 20.80 -41.16
CA TYR A 116 7.58 20.43 -41.05
C TYR A 116 6.75 21.20 -42.08
N PRO A 117 5.56 20.71 -42.50
CA PRO A 117 4.75 21.35 -43.54
C PRO A 117 4.43 22.84 -43.32
N TYR A 118 4.31 23.30 -42.07
CA TYR A 118 4.03 24.71 -41.76
C TYR A 118 5.23 25.65 -41.97
N MET A 119 6.42 25.11 -42.21
CA MET A 119 7.65 25.89 -42.43
C MET A 119 7.92 26.16 -43.91
N LEU A 120 7.07 25.63 -44.79
CA LEU A 120 7.16 25.86 -46.23
C LEU A 120 6.41 27.17 -46.54
N GLU A 121 7.07 28.09 -47.23
CA GLU A 121 6.39 29.23 -47.88
C GLU A 121 5.48 28.69 -48.99
N GLU A 122 4.32 29.33 -49.23
CA GLU A 122 3.42 28.99 -50.34
C GLU A 122 4.08 29.12 -51.72
#